data_AF-A0A2S9PQT2-F1
#
_entry.id   AF-A0A2S9PQT2-F1
#
_cell.length_a   1.000
_cell.length_b   1.000
_cell.length_c   1.000
_cell.angle_alpha   90.00
_cell.angle_beta   90.00
_cell.angle_gamma   90.00
#
_symmetry.space_group_name_H-M   'P 1'
#
loop_
_entity.id
_entity.type
_entity.pdbx_description
1 polymer ?
#
loop_
_entity_poly.entity_id
_entity_poly.type
_entity_poly.pdbx_seq_one_letter_code
_entity_poly.pdbx_strand_id
1 'polypeptide(L)'
;MTQVRLDAAFFADAERVRALVAHWSRDELYTLGNALVGEGDRRIKGELLEVLRALFVEGEESPAARVEFVTDPNYDEGVFWSEDTVYLHDADGTVTPFSDFSEEGEEGADPEYAALDERFRDLLADYSRADWPSHGDHLVVDLTTGEFERSGKWSLT
;
A
#
# COMPACT_ATOMS: atom_id res chain seq x y z
N MET A 1 34.39 -12.12 -19.69
CA MET A 1 33.79 -10.80 -19.37
C MET A 1 32.81 -11.02 -18.24
N THR A 2 33.11 -10.51 -17.05
CA THR A 2 32.21 -10.64 -15.90
C THR A 2 31.10 -9.63 -16.07
N GLN A 3 29.87 -10.11 -16.25
CA GLN A 3 28.69 -9.26 -16.34
C GLN A 3 28.53 -8.58 -14.96
N VAL A 4 28.65 -7.25 -14.92
CA VAL A 4 28.38 -6.49 -13.70
C VAL A 4 26.91 -6.71 -13.38
N ARG A 5 26.64 -7.50 -12.33
CA ARG A 5 25.29 -7.68 -11.82
C ARG A 5 25.01 -6.45 -10.96
N LEU A 6 24.11 -5.60 -11.44
CA LEU A 6 23.56 -4.52 -10.62
C LEU A 6 22.63 -5.19 -9.59
N ASP A 7 23.04 -5.20 -8.33
CA ASP A 7 22.26 -5.70 -7.21
C ASP A 7 21.85 -4.57 -6.26
N ALA A 8 20.98 -4.86 -5.28
CA ALA A 8 20.52 -3.84 -4.34
C ALA A 8 21.66 -3.18 -3.56
N ALA A 9 22.70 -3.96 -3.22
CA ALA A 9 23.87 -3.46 -2.52
C ALA A 9 24.68 -2.45 -3.37
N PHE A 10 24.70 -2.62 -4.69
CA PHE A 10 25.27 -1.64 -5.61
C PHE A 10 24.54 -0.30 -5.55
N PHE A 11 23.20 -0.31 -5.55
CA PHE A 11 22.39 0.91 -5.50
C PHE A 11 22.34 1.57 -4.11
N ALA A 12 22.68 0.85 -3.05
CA ALA A 12 22.78 1.40 -1.69
C ALA A 12 24.03 2.27 -1.48
N ASP A 13 25.05 2.16 -2.33
CA ASP A 13 26.28 2.96 -2.26
C ASP A 13 26.17 4.19 -3.17
N ALA A 14 25.87 5.34 -2.57
CA ALA A 14 25.67 6.60 -3.30
C ALA A 14 26.88 7.02 -4.16
N GLU A 15 28.11 6.72 -3.73
CA GLU A 15 29.31 7.06 -4.51
C GLU A 15 29.45 6.17 -5.74
N ARG A 16 29.11 4.88 -5.63
CA ARG A 16 29.07 3.98 -6.79
C ARG A 16 28.00 4.37 -7.79
N VAL A 17 26.81 4.75 -7.30
CA VAL A 17 25.73 5.23 -8.16
C VAL A 17 26.17 6.50 -8.89
N ARG A 18 26.76 7.48 -8.19
CA ARG A 18 27.29 8.71 -8.79
C ARG A 18 28.34 8.41 -9.88
N ALA A 19 29.24 7.48 -9.61
CA ALA A 19 30.25 7.06 -10.59
C ALA A 19 29.63 6.38 -11.83
N LEU A 20 28.63 5.52 -11.64
CA LEU A 20 27.91 4.86 -12.74
C LEU A 20 27.23 5.86 -13.67
N VAL A 21 26.60 6.88 -13.10
CA VAL A 21 25.78 7.85 -13.84
C VAL A 21 26.52 9.14 -14.20
N ALA A 22 27.83 9.22 -13.95
CA ALA A 22 28.63 10.44 -14.13
C ALA A 22 28.59 11.02 -15.56
N HIS A 23 28.32 10.18 -16.56
CA HIS A 23 28.26 10.57 -17.97
C HIS A 23 26.83 10.65 -18.52
N TRP A 24 25.83 10.39 -17.68
CA TRP A 24 24.44 10.42 -18.09
C TRP A 24 23.93 11.85 -18.14
N SER A 25 23.09 12.13 -19.13
CA SER A 25 22.34 13.37 -19.18
C SER A 25 21.31 13.44 -18.05
N ARG A 26 20.86 14.66 -17.75
CA ARG A 26 19.80 14.89 -16.77
C ARG A 26 18.52 14.11 -17.12
N ASP A 27 18.17 14.01 -18.39
CA ASP A 27 16.94 13.34 -18.82
C ASP A 27 17.04 11.82 -18.67
N GLU A 28 18.23 11.24 -18.89
CA GLU A 28 18.50 9.82 -18.60
C GLU A 28 18.42 9.52 -17.10
N LEU A 29 18.93 10.42 -16.26
CA LEU A 29 18.81 10.32 -14.80
C LEU A 29 17.34 10.33 -14.35
N TYR A 30 16.53 11.27 -14.85
CA TYR A 30 15.10 11.31 -14.53
C TYR A 30 14.36 10.09 -15.07
N THR A 31 14.69 9.61 -16.27
CA THR A 31 14.06 8.42 -16.86
C THR A 31 14.32 7.19 -15.99
N LEU A 32 15.57 6.95 -15.57
CA LEU A 32 15.88 5.85 -14.67
C LEU A 32 15.23 6.05 -13.29
N GLY A 33 15.31 7.25 -12.72
CA GLY A 33 14.70 7.57 -11.43
C GLY A 33 13.20 7.25 -11.43
N ASN A 34 12.47 7.73 -12.45
CA ASN A 34 11.04 7.48 -12.61
C ASN A 34 10.73 5.99 -12.79
N ALA A 35 11.57 5.25 -13.52
CA ALA A 35 11.38 3.81 -13.70
C ALA A 35 11.58 3.04 -12.38
N LEU A 36 12.57 3.42 -11.56
CA LEU A 36 12.82 2.82 -10.25
C LEU A 36 11.70 3.14 -9.26
N VAL A 37 11.24 4.39 -9.23
CA VAL A 37 10.10 4.81 -8.41
C VAL A 37 8.84 4.04 -8.81
N GLY A 38 8.50 4.03 -10.10
CA GLY A 38 7.31 3.33 -10.60
C GLY A 38 7.34 1.81 -10.33
N GLU A 39 8.52 1.18 -10.36
CA GLU A 39 8.66 -0.23 -9.96
C GLU A 39 8.51 -0.43 -8.44
N GLY A 40 8.96 0.53 -7.63
CA GLY A 40 8.70 0.57 -6.19
C GLY A 40 7.20 0.65 -5.90
N ASP A 41 6.50 1.61 -6.51
CA ASP A 41 5.06 1.81 -6.35
C ASP A 41 4.26 0.56 -6.76
N ARG A 42 4.66 -0.07 -7.88
CA ARG A 42 4.03 -1.31 -8.36
C ARG A 42 4.17 -2.45 -7.36
N ARG A 43 5.34 -2.58 -6.71
CA ARG A 43 5.58 -3.62 -5.69
C ARG A 43 4.78 -3.35 -4.43
N ILE A 44 4.77 -2.12 -3.95
CA ILE A 44 3.97 -1.72 -2.78
C ILE A 44 2.48 -2.04 -3.03
N LYS A 45 1.92 -1.63 -4.18
CA LYS A 45 0.52 -1.96 -4.55
C LYS A 45 0.26 -3.46 -4.58
N GLY A 46 1.18 -4.22 -5.19
CA GLY A 46 1.05 -5.67 -5.29
C GLY A 46 1.08 -6.36 -3.92
N GLU A 47 2.05 -5.99 -3.08
CA GLU A 47 2.17 -6.56 -1.72
C GLU A 47 0.99 -6.15 -0.83
N LEU A 48 0.54 -4.90 -0.92
CA LEU A 48 -0.62 -4.43 -0.18
C LEU A 48 -1.88 -5.19 -0.58
N LEU A 49 -2.11 -5.39 -1.89
CA LEU A 49 -3.24 -6.19 -2.38
C LEU A 49 -3.25 -7.62 -1.84
N GLU A 50 -2.10 -8.29 -1.83
CA GLU A 50 -2.00 -9.66 -1.32
C GLU A 50 -2.26 -9.71 0.18
N VAL A 51 -1.78 -8.74 0.96
CA VAL A 51 -2.08 -8.65 2.39
C VAL A 51 -3.57 -8.39 2.63
N LEU A 52 -4.21 -7.50 1.87
CA LEU A 52 -5.64 -7.25 1.99
C LEU A 52 -6.49 -8.48 1.66
N ARG A 53 -6.08 -9.29 0.67
CA ARG A 53 -6.75 -10.57 0.36
C ARG A 53 -6.59 -11.57 1.49
N ALA A 54 -5.38 -11.67 2.05
CA ALA A 54 -5.13 -12.55 3.19
C ALA A 54 -5.97 -12.15 4.41
N LEU A 55 -6.17 -10.85 4.66
CA LEU A 55 -6.93 -10.35 5.79
C LEU A 55 -8.45 -10.42 5.61
N PHE A 56 -8.98 -10.26 4.39
CA PHE A 56 -10.42 -10.00 4.18
C PHE A 56 -11.11 -10.94 3.18
N VAL A 57 -10.39 -11.90 2.61
CA VAL A 57 -10.96 -12.85 1.63
C VAL A 57 -10.64 -14.28 2.01
N GLU A 58 -9.39 -14.57 2.35
CA GLU A 58 -8.95 -15.94 2.62
C GLU A 58 -9.50 -16.46 3.95
N GLY A 59 -10.26 -17.55 3.90
CA GLY A 59 -10.80 -18.18 5.12
C GLY A 59 -12.08 -17.55 5.67
N GLU A 60 -12.53 -16.43 5.09
CA GLU A 60 -13.70 -15.68 5.55
C GLU A 60 -15.04 -16.29 5.09
N GLU A 61 -16.04 -16.25 5.96
CA GLU A 61 -17.41 -16.70 5.65
C GLU A 61 -18.13 -15.75 4.68
N SER A 62 -17.83 -14.45 4.78
CA SER A 62 -18.28 -13.39 3.87
C SER A 62 -17.06 -12.62 3.34
N PRO A 63 -16.45 -13.06 2.22
CA PRO A 63 -15.26 -12.42 1.70
C PRO A 63 -15.59 -11.04 1.11
N ALA A 64 -14.79 -10.04 1.48
CA ALA A 64 -14.93 -8.69 0.95
C ALA A 64 -14.62 -8.66 -0.56
N ALA A 65 -15.42 -7.92 -1.32
CA ALA A 65 -15.16 -7.64 -2.73
C ALA A 65 -14.24 -6.43 -2.92
N ARG A 66 -14.41 -5.40 -2.08
CA ARG A 66 -13.60 -4.17 -2.10
C ARG A 66 -13.27 -3.73 -0.68
N VAL A 67 -12.14 -3.05 -0.53
CA VAL A 67 -11.74 -2.35 0.71
C VAL A 67 -11.66 -0.87 0.43
N GLU A 68 -12.25 -0.05 1.28
CA GLU A 68 -12.24 1.41 1.17
C GLU A 68 -11.55 2.04 2.38
N PHE A 69 -10.59 2.93 2.11
CA PHE A 69 -9.91 3.76 3.10
C PHE A 69 -10.37 5.19 2.96
N VAL A 70 -10.66 5.85 4.08
CA VAL A 70 -11.08 7.26 4.09
C VAL A 70 -10.02 8.11 4.77
N THR A 71 -9.79 9.31 4.26
CA THR A 71 -8.82 10.22 4.88
C THR A 71 -9.46 10.99 6.03
N ASP A 72 -8.87 10.92 7.24
CA ASP A 72 -9.29 11.75 8.37
C ASP A 72 -8.52 13.10 8.36
N PRO A 73 -9.20 14.25 8.51
CA PRO A 73 -8.55 15.56 8.58
C PRO A 73 -7.74 15.82 9.85
N ASN A 74 -7.89 15.01 10.90
CA ASN A 74 -7.45 15.37 12.26
C ASN A 74 -6.06 14.85 12.65
N TYR A 75 -5.29 14.27 11.73
CA TYR A 75 -3.96 13.79 12.07
C TYR A 75 -2.91 14.93 12.07
N ASP A 76 -2.13 15.01 13.15
CA ASP A 76 -1.07 16.02 13.33
C ASP A 76 0.05 15.94 12.27
N GLU A 77 0.21 14.78 11.64
CA GLU A 77 1.29 14.49 10.68
C GLU A 77 0.90 14.79 9.22
N GLY A 78 -0.34 15.21 8.98
CA GLY A 78 -0.89 15.48 7.65
C GLY A 78 -1.95 14.46 7.22
N VAL A 79 -2.38 14.54 5.95
CA VAL A 79 -3.43 13.66 5.41
C VAL A 79 -2.80 12.40 4.82
N PHE A 80 -3.22 11.23 5.29
CA PHE A 80 -2.77 9.90 4.81
C PHE A 80 -3.95 8.92 4.74
N TRP A 81 -3.75 7.78 4.08
CA TRP A 81 -4.71 6.67 4.09
C TRP A 81 -4.64 5.98 5.44
N SER A 82 -5.75 5.97 6.17
CA SER A 82 -5.79 5.55 7.58
C SER A 82 -6.27 4.11 7.73
N GLU A 83 -5.55 3.34 8.53
CA GLU A 83 -5.93 2.02 9.01
C GLU A 83 -7.13 2.04 9.97
N ASP A 84 -7.42 3.19 10.59
CA ASP A 84 -8.54 3.37 11.53
C ASP A 84 -9.89 3.53 10.81
N THR A 85 -9.87 3.74 9.49
CA THR A 85 -11.04 4.11 8.70
C THR A 85 -11.22 3.20 7.49
N VAL A 86 -11.21 1.90 7.78
CA VAL A 86 -11.38 0.82 6.80
C VAL A 86 -12.84 0.41 6.71
N TYR A 87 -13.36 0.33 5.49
CA TYR A 87 -14.69 -0.18 5.19
C TYR A 87 -14.60 -1.36 4.23
N LEU A 88 -15.27 -2.45 4.58
CA LEU A 88 -15.37 -3.65 3.75
C LEU A 88 -16.66 -3.60 2.94
N HIS A 89 -16.55 -3.82 1.64
CA HIS A 89 -17.67 -3.90 0.72
C HIS A 89 -17.83 -5.34 0.27
N ASP A 90 -18.89 -6.00 0.70
CA ASP A 90 -19.19 -7.38 0.32
C ASP A 90 -19.76 -7.45 -1.10
N ALA A 91 -19.74 -8.65 -1.69
CA ALA A 91 -20.25 -8.88 -3.04
C ALA A 91 -21.76 -8.61 -3.18
N ASP A 92 -22.51 -8.63 -2.08
CA ASP A 92 -23.95 -8.33 -2.04
C ASP A 92 -24.26 -6.82 -1.93
N GLY A 93 -23.22 -5.98 -1.83
CA GLY A 93 -23.33 -4.53 -1.70
C GLY A 93 -23.45 -4.02 -0.27
N THR A 94 -23.34 -4.91 0.73
CA THR A 94 -23.23 -4.52 2.13
C THR A 94 -21.90 -3.82 2.38
N VAL A 95 -21.94 -2.76 3.19
CA VAL A 95 -20.74 -2.02 3.62
C VAL A 95 -20.66 -2.07 5.14
N THR A 96 -19.55 -2.56 5.68
CA THR A 96 -19.30 -2.66 7.11
C THR A 96 -18.01 -1.92 7.49
N PRO A 97 -18.02 -1.10 8.55
CA PRO A 97 -16.77 -0.58 9.10
C PRO A 97 -15.98 -1.74 9.72
N PHE A 98 -14.68 -1.80 9.42
CA PHE A 98 -13.77 -2.75 10.04
C PHE A 98 -13.19 -2.11 11.31
N SER A 99 -13.43 -2.72 12.47
CA SER A 99 -13.00 -2.19 13.78
C SER A 99 -11.95 -3.06 14.48
N ASP A 100 -11.47 -4.13 13.85
CA ASP A 100 -10.84 -5.25 14.54
C ASP A 100 -9.31 -5.14 14.70
N PHE A 101 -8.69 -4.02 14.34
CA PHE A 101 -7.24 -3.86 14.48
C PHE A 101 -6.76 -3.58 15.92
N SER A 102 -7.67 -3.40 16.90
CA SER A 102 -7.31 -2.85 18.22
C SER A 102 -7.99 -3.43 19.47
N GLU A 103 -8.77 -4.50 19.36
CA GLU A 103 -9.26 -5.24 20.53
C GLU A 103 -8.75 -6.68 20.40
N GLU A 104 -7.53 -7.01 20.79
CA GLU A 104 -7.23 -7.22 22.20
C GLU A 104 -5.73 -7.45 22.40
N GLY A 105 -5.15 -6.82 23.41
CA GLY A 105 -3.97 -7.35 24.10
C GLY A 105 -4.28 -8.63 24.88
N GLU A 106 -5.05 -9.56 24.30
CA GLU A 106 -5.39 -10.85 24.91
C GLU A 106 -4.33 -11.89 24.54
N GLU A 107 -3.94 -12.64 25.54
CA GLU A 107 -3.13 -13.85 25.42
C GLU A 107 -3.82 -14.85 24.47
N GLY A 108 -3.63 -14.72 23.16
CA GLY A 108 -4.33 -15.58 22.19
C GLY A 108 -4.38 -15.12 20.74
N ALA A 109 -4.00 -13.87 20.41
CA ALA A 109 -3.96 -13.41 19.02
C ALA A 109 -3.03 -14.30 18.17
N ASP A 110 -3.53 -14.74 17.02
CA ASP A 110 -2.75 -15.54 16.07
C ASP A 110 -1.51 -14.76 15.64
N PRO A 111 -0.28 -15.27 15.87
CA PRO A 111 0.94 -14.59 15.47
C PRO A 111 1.02 -14.34 13.96
N GLU A 112 0.36 -15.15 13.13
CA GLU A 112 0.31 -14.94 11.68
C GLU A 112 -0.56 -13.72 11.34
N TYR A 113 -1.70 -13.56 12.02
CA TYR A 113 -2.57 -12.39 11.86
C TYR A 113 -1.87 -11.10 12.30
N ALA A 114 -1.23 -11.11 13.47
CA ALA A 114 -0.51 -9.94 13.98
C ALA A 114 0.62 -9.49 13.03
N ALA A 115 1.33 -10.43 12.42
CA ALA A 115 2.35 -10.14 11.42
C ALA A 115 1.76 -9.57 10.11
N LEU A 116 0.59 -10.06 9.68
CA LEU A 116 -0.11 -9.53 8.51
C LEU A 116 -0.63 -8.11 8.76
N ASP A 117 -1.18 -7.84 9.94
CA ASP A 117 -1.65 -6.53 10.36
C ASP A 117 -0.51 -5.51 10.43
N GLU A 118 0.60 -5.84 11.10
CA GLU A 118 1.80 -4.98 11.10
C GLU A 118 2.28 -4.69 9.67
N ARG A 119 2.31 -5.73 8.82
CA ARG A 119 2.72 -5.59 7.42
C ARG A 119 1.75 -4.72 6.61
N PHE A 120 0.45 -4.84 6.87
CA PHE A 120 -0.59 -4.01 6.27
C PHE A 120 -0.37 -2.54 6.60
N ARG A 121 -0.18 -2.20 7.88
CA ARG A 121 0.04 -0.81 8.34
C ARG A 121 1.29 -0.20 7.71
N ASP A 122 2.39 -0.94 7.67
CA ASP A 122 3.63 -0.50 7.02
C ASP A 122 3.43 -0.20 5.53
N LEU A 123 2.79 -1.12 4.80
CA LEU A 123 2.55 -0.98 3.36
C LEU A 123 1.56 0.14 3.04
N LEU A 124 0.53 0.35 3.87
CA LEU A 124 -0.43 1.45 3.70
C LEU A 124 0.24 2.81 3.94
N ALA A 125 1.15 2.90 4.92
CA ALA A 125 1.93 4.09 5.17
C ALA A 125 2.89 4.39 4.00
N ASP A 126 3.57 3.37 3.47
CA ASP A 126 4.42 3.53 2.28
C ASP A 126 3.61 3.91 1.03
N TYR A 127 2.44 3.31 0.86
CA TYR A 127 1.51 3.67 -0.21
C TYR A 127 1.06 5.13 -0.11
N SER A 128 0.72 5.59 1.10
CA SER A 128 0.34 6.99 1.37
C SER A 128 1.45 7.99 1.04
N ARG A 129 2.72 7.61 1.20
CA ARG A 129 3.86 8.46 0.84
C ARG A 129 4.05 8.53 -0.68
N ALA A 130 3.78 7.44 -1.39
CA ALA A 130 3.89 7.35 -2.85
C ALA A 130 2.71 8.05 -3.56
N ASP A 131 1.48 7.87 -3.06
CA ASP A 131 0.24 8.46 -3.58
C ASP A 131 -0.47 9.27 -2.48
N TRP A 132 0.08 10.47 -2.23
CA TRP A 132 -0.35 11.34 -1.14
C TRP A 132 -1.83 11.77 -1.29
N PRO A 133 -2.71 11.47 -0.31
CA PRO A 133 -4.12 11.83 -0.39
C PRO A 133 -4.40 13.31 -0.09
N SER A 134 -5.53 13.81 -0.58
CA SER A 134 -6.13 15.07 -0.14
C SER A 134 -7.21 14.76 0.90
N HIS A 135 -7.53 15.74 1.74
CA HIS A 135 -8.60 15.56 2.72
C HIS A 135 -9.95 15.29 2.02
N GLY A 136 -10.64 14.25 2.48
CA GLY A 136 -11.92 13.80 1.93
C GLY A 136 -11.75 12.89 0.71
N ASP A 137 -10.53 12.47 0.39
CA ASP A 137 -10.31 11.41 -0.58
C ASP A 137 -10.61 10.05 0.04
N HIS A 138 -11.05 9.15 -0.84
CA HIS A 138 -11.35 7.75 -0.63
C HIS A 138 -10.45 6.93 -1.55
N LEU A 139 -9.86 5.87 -1.02
CA LEU A 139 -9.13 4.87 -1.78
C LEU A 139 -9.91 3.58 -1.75
N VAL A 140 -10.36 3.11 -2.90
CA VAL A 140 -11.06 1.84 -3.06
C VAL A 140 -10.12 0.86 -3.73
N VAL A 141 -9.94 -0.29 -3.11
CA VAL A 141 -9.14 -1.41 -3.64
C VAL A 141 -10.09 -2.54 -3.98
N ASP A 142 -10.20 -2.87 -5.26
CA ASP A 142 -10.95 -4.04 -5.71
C ASP A 142 -10.10 -5.29 -5.50
N LEU A 143 -10.55 -6.17 -4.60
CA LEU A 143 -9.78 -7.35 -4.22
C LEU A 143 -9.79 -8.45 -5.29
N THR A 144 -10.70 -8.38 -6.27
CA THR A 144 -10.76 -9.36 -7.37
C THR A 144 -9.81 -8.96 -8.50
N THR A 145 -9.89 -7.71 -8.95
CA THR A 145 -9.12 -7.19 -10.09
C THR A 145 -7.74 -6.67 -9.68
N GLY A 146 -7.59 -6.24 -8.43
CA GLY A 146 -6.39 -5.56 -7.93
C GLY A 146 -6.31 -4.10 -8.33
N GLU A 147 -7.42 -3.50 -8.80
CA GLU A 147 -7.47 -2.08 -9.15
C GLU A 147 -7.53 -1.20 -7.89
N PHE A 148 -6.76 -0.11 -7.92
CA PHE A 148 -6.74 0.93 -6.89
C PHE A 148 -7.38 2.18 -7.48
N GLU A 149 -8.55 2.57 -7.01
CA GLU A 149 -9.29 3.74 -7.45
C GLU A 149 -9.33 4.80 -6.35
N ARG A 150 -8.85 6.01 -6.68
CA ARG A 150 -8.96 7.17 -5.81
C ARG A 150 -10.15 8.02 -6.24
N SER A 151 -11.02 8.36 -5.30
CA SER A 151 -12.15 9.23 -5.57
C SER A 151 -12.41 10.22 -4.43
N GLY A 152 -12.97 11.39 -4.74
CA GLY A 152 -13.39 12.37 -3.73
C GLY A 152 -14.83 12.18 -3.25
N LYS A 153 -15.38 10.97 -3.43
CA LYS A 153 -16.77 10.64 -3.10
C LYS A 153 -16.81 9.23 -2.51
N TRP A 154 -17.84 8.95 -1.72
CA TRP A 154 -18.14 7.58 -1.34
C TRP A 154 -18.38 6.71 -2.57
N SER A 155 -17.85 5.49 -2.54
CA SER A 155 -18.25 4.44 -3.47
C SER A 155 -19.69 4.05 -3.18
N LEU A 156 -20.64 4.67 -3.89
CA LEU A 156 -22.04 4.26 -3.85
C LEU A 156 -22.24 3.13 -4.87
N THR A 157 -22.23 1.91 -4.35
CA THR A 157 -22.65 0.65 -4.98
C THR A 157 -21.90 0.26 -6.25
#